data_AF-A0A444S899-F1
#
_entry.id   AF-A0A444S899-F1
#
_cell.length_a   1.000
_cell.length_b   1.000
_cell.length_c   1.000
_cell.angle_alpha   90.00
_cell.angle_beta   90.00
_cell.angle_gamma   90.00
#
_symmetry.space_group_name_H-M   'P 1'
#
loop_
_entity.id
_entity.type
_entity.pdbx_description
1 polymer ?
#
loop_
_entity_poly.entity_id
_entity_poly.type
_entity_poly.pdbx_seq_one_letter_code
_entity_poly.pdbx_strand_id
1 'polypeptide(L)'
;MNGLVAKLTTYDPTQPQYVGTLSEDMTTVRLHGSQAFGGGGVFLSRDILLRNCIYDNNDMRMTWMRDLWQLDLSGGDASGFCESGIKPFSIHHFKGGWKWHTTYLLNTTQIAYTCGEDCPYQRFVTADNFIISMDIASLNTLMALTSVSTRWSGRSARDPWRRCRPPGIFAIE
;
A
#
# COMPACT_ATOMS: atom_id res chain seq x y z
N MET A 1 1.10 12.08 6.77
CA MET A 1 2.00 11.05 6.22
C MET A 1 3.05 10.74 7.28
N ASN A 2 2.64 10.56 8.54
CA ASN A 2 3.55 10.71 9.68
C ASN A 2 4.24 9.39 10.05
N GLY A 3 3.51 8.28 9.99
CA GLY A 3 4.05 6.96 10.30
C GLY A 3 5.13 6.49 9.33
N LEU A 4 4.91 6.66 8.02
CA LEU A 4 5.89 6.30 7.01
C LEU A 4 7.17 7.15 7.13
N VAL A 5 7.03 8.47 7.31
CA VAL A 5 8.17 9.36 7.52
C VAL A 5 8.94 8.96 8.77
N ALA A 6 8.26 8.73 9.90
CA ALA A 6 8.89 8.27 11.13
C ALA A 6 9.66 6.94 10.92
N LYS A 7 9.08 5.99 10.17
CA LYS A 7 9.77 4.74 9.83
C LYS A 7 11.01 4.99 8.98
N LEU A 8 10.91 5.80 7.95
CA LEU A 8 12.04 6.11 7.06
C LEU A 8 13.17 6.84 7.79
N THR A 9 12.87 7.66 8.79
CA THR A 9 13.90 8.33 9.61
C THR A 9 14.72 7.40 10.50
N THR A 10 14.30 6.14 10.66
CA THR A 10 15.08 5.14 11.42
C THR A 10 16.25 4.54 10.62
N TYR A 11 16.27 4.73 9.30
CA TYR A 11 17.35 4.24 8.45
C TYR A 11 18.49 5.27 8.41
N ASP A 12 19.73 4.78 8.45
CA ASP A 12 20.92 5.62 8.24
C ASP A 12 20.99 6.04 6.76
N PRO A 13 20.84 7.35 6.45
CA PRO A 13 20.86 7.84 5.07
C PRO A 13 22.27 7.84 4.46
N THR A 14 23.32 7.63 5.26
CA THR A 14 24.70 7.51 4.77
C THR A 14 25.00 6.13 4.21
N GLN A 15 24.17 5.14 4.53
CA GLN A 15 24.27 3.78 4.03
C GLN A 15 23.30 3.55 2.86
N PRO A 16 23.66 2.70 1.89
CA PRO A 16 22.77 2.39 0.79
C PRO A 16 21.67 1.43 1.28
N GLN A 17 20.41 1.78 1.00
CA GLN A 17 19.23 1.10 1.52
C GLN A 17 18.40 0.52 0.39
N TYR A 18 17.96 -0.73 0.55
CA TYR A 18 16.94 -1.36 -0.29
C TYR A 18 15.79 -1.82 0.59
N VAL A 19 14.68 -1.08 0.60
CA VAL A 19 13.56 -1.33 1.50
C VAL A 19 12.27 -1.52 0.70
N GLY A 20 11.50 -2.54 1.04
CA GLY A 20 10.18 -2.76 0.43
C GLY A 20 9.51 -4.02 0.96
N THR A 21 8.52 -4.53 0.23
CA THR A 21 7.76 -5.72 0.64
C THR A 21 7.78 -6.86 -0.37
N LEU A 22 7.57 -8.07 0.12
CA LEU A 22 7.33 -9.25 -0.69
C LEU A 22 5.89 -9.24 -1.23
N SER A 23 5.63 -10.03 -2.26
CA SER A 23 4.28 -10.40 -2.66
C SER A 23 3.67 -11.36 -1.62
N GLU A 24 2.39 -11.22 -1.31
CA GLU A 24 1.67 -12.22 -0.50
C GLU A 24 1.30 -13.47 -1.33
N ASP A 25 1.45 -13.43 -2.65
CA ASP A 25 1.37 -14.62 -3.51
C ASP A 25 2.70 -15.38 -3.51
N MET A 26 2.70 -16.52 -2.82
CA MET A 26 3.85 -17.43 -2.73
C MET A 26 4.31 -17.94 -4.11
N THR A 27 3.43 -18.02 -5.10
CA THR A 27 3.80 -18.40 -6.47
C THR A 27 4.70 -17.34 -7.09
N THR A 28 4.29 -16.08 -6.98
CA THR A 28 5.06 -14.91 -7.42
C THR A 28 6.41 -14.83 -6.68
N VAL A 29 6.43 -15.06 -5.35
CA VAL A 29 7.69 -15.12 -4.58
C VAL A 29 8.60 -16.26 -5.03
N ARG A 30 8.06 -17.44 -5.36
CA ARG A 30 8.85 -18.58 -5.88
C ARG A 30 9.43 -18.30 -7.26
N LEU A 31 8.70 -17.60 -8.12
CA LEU A 31 9.11 -17.32 -9.50
C LEU A 31 10.12 -16.16 -9.60
N HIS A 32 9.93 -15.10 -8.82
CA HIS A 32 10.74 -13.87 -8.91
C HIS A 32 11.70 -13.68 -7.73
N GLY A 33 11.64 -14.57 -6.75
CA GLY A 33 12.45 -14.56 -5.53
C GLY A 33 12.06 -13.46 -4.55
N SER A 34 12.78 -13.40 -3.43
CA SER A 34 12.60 -12.37 -2.41
C SER A 34 13.13 -11.02 -2.86
N GLN A 35 12.26 -10.18 -3.42
CA GLN A 35 12.52 -8.81 -3.84
C GLN A 35 11.40 -7.88 -3.42
N ALA A 36 11.69 -6.59 -3.43
CA ALA A 36 10.69 -5.57 -3.18
C ALA A 36 9.77 -5.45 -4.40
N PHE A 37 8.49 -5.75 -4.21
CA PHE A 37 7.48 -5.61 -5.26
C PHE A 37 6.99 -4.17 -5.32
N GLY A 38 7.15 -3.57 -6.50
CA GLY A 38 6.97 -2.14 -6.78
C GLY A 38 5.67 -1.55 -6.22
N GLY A 39 4.58 -2.29 -6.33
CA GLY A 39 3.28 -1.78 -5.99
C GLY A 39 3.06 -1.52 -4.50
N GLY A 40 3.68 -2.31 -3.62
CA GLY A 40 3.50 -2.21 -2.17
C GLY A 40 4.31 -1.06 -1.59
N GLY A 41 5.28 -0.58 -2.35
CA GLY A 41 6.22 0.46 -2.00
C GLY A 41 7.65 -0.06 -2.05
N VAL A 42 8.53 0.71 -2.69
CA VAL A 42 9.96 0.46 -2.75
C VAL A 42 10.68 1.77 -2.48
N PHE A 43 11.60 1.74 -1.51
CA PHE A 43 12.41 2.88 -1.12
C PHE A 43 13.89 2.54 -1.35
N LEU A 44 14.58 3.42 -2.08
CA LEU A 44 15.98 3.31 -2.46
C LEU A 44 16.68 4.64 -2.12
N SER A 45 17.84 4.60 -1.47
CA SER A 45 18.51 5.83 -1.00
C SER A 45 19.38 6.56 -2.04
N ARG A 46 19.59 6.00 -3.26
CA ARG A 46 20.23 6.66 -4.43
C ARG A 46 20.17 5.78 -5.70
N ASP A 47 20.59 6.36 -6.84
CA ASP A 47 20.50 5.85 -8.22
C ASP A 47 20.53 4.31 -8.41
N ILE A 48 19.62 3.87 -9.29
CA ILE A 48 19.66 2.68 -10.18
C ILE A 48 19.07 1.32 -9.72
N LEU A 49 18.07 0.92 -10.55
CA LEU A 49 17.73 -0.39 -11.17
C LEU A 49 17.46 -1.67 -10.36
N LEU A 50 16.52 -2.41 -10.96
CA LEU A 50 16.17 -3.83 -10.85
C LEU A 50 17.06 -4.70 -9.92
N ARG A 51 16.41 -5.43 -9.00
CA ARG A 51 16.95 -6.43 -8.05
C ARG A 51 18.30 -7.05 -8.42
N ASN A 52 18.44 -7.61 -9.63
CA ASN A 52 19.66 -8.32 -10.04
C ASN A 52 20.89 -7.41 -10.03
N CYS A 53 20.76 -6.16 -10.49
CA CYS A 53 21.87 -5.21 -10.48
C CYS A 53 22.36 -4.93 -9.05
N ILE A 54 21.43 -4.75 -8.11
CA ILE A 54 21.74 -4.54 -6.69
C ILE A 54 22.49 -5.74 -6.12
N TYR A 55 21.99 -6.96 -6.35
CA TYR A 55 22.57 -8.17 -5.75
C TYR A 55 23.89 -8.59 -6.39
N ASP A 56 24.08 -8.35 -7.68
CA ASP A 56 25.29 -8.74 -8.41
C ASP A 56 26.45 -7.77 -8.19
N ASN A 57 26.16 -6.51 -7.85
CA ASN A 57 27.17 -5.44 -7.76
C ASN A 57 27.36 -4.91 -6.33
N ASN A 58 26.53 -5.33 -5.38
CA ASN A 58 26.61 -4.87 -3.99
C ASN A 58 26.20 -5.99 -3.01
N ASP A 59 26.73 -5.91 -1.79
CA ASP A 59 26.32 -6.79 -0.68
C ASP A 59 24.97 -6.40 -0.05
N MET A 60 24.32 -5.37 -0.59
CA MET A 60 23.00 -4.93 -0.14
C MET A 60 21.94 -6.01 -0.33
N ARG A 61 21.09 -6.20 0.67
CA ARG A 61 19.94 -7.11 0.62
C ARG A 61 18.67 -6.36 1.01
N MET A 62 17.54 -6.82 0.48
CA MET A 62 16.25 -6.20 0.77
C MET A 62 15.94 -6.27 2.27
N THR A 63 15.66 -5.12 2.86
CA THR A 63 15.03 -5.03 4.17
C THR A 63 13.51 -5.09 3.98
N TRP A 64 12.91 -6.12 4.57
CA TRP A 64 11.46 -6.30 4.51
C TRP A 64 10.74 -5.31 5.44
N MET A 65 9.97 -4.39 4.85
CA MET A 65 9.07 -3.50 5.58
C MET A 65 7.66 -4.12 5.60
N ARG A 66 7.28 -4.64 6.76
CA ARG A 66 6.04 -5.42 6.96
C ARG A 66 4.75 -4.60 6.84
N ASP A 67 4.85 -3.28 6.90
CA ASP A 67 3.71 -2.37 6.81
C ASP A 67 3.44 -1.90 5.38
N LEU A 68 4.16 -2.44 4.39
CA LEU A 68 3.90 -2.26 2.97
C LEU A 68 3.25 -3.54 2.44
N TRP A 69 2.14 -3.42 1.73
CA TRP A 69 1.33 -4.56 1.31
C TRP A 69 1.03 -4.52 -0.18
N GLN A 70 1.26 -5.64 -0.87
CA GLN A 70 0.78 -5.80 -2.25
C GLN A 70 -0.73 -6.08 -2.24
N LEU A 71 -1.20 -6.86 -1.26
CA LEU A 71 -2.52 -7.47 -1.23
C LEU A 71 -2.78 -8.37 -2.43
N ASP A 72 -1.80 -9.23 -2.73
CA ASP A 72 -1.93 -10.32 -3.69
C ASP A 72 -2.83 -11.46 -3.19
N LEU A 73 -3.92 -11.11 -2.51
CA LEU A 73 -4.92 -12.04 -2.00
C LEU A 73 -5.86 -12.39 -3.15
N SER A 74 -5.61 -13.52 -3.83
CA SER A 74 -6.52 -14.02 -4.87
C SER A 74 -7.74 -14.72 -4.26
N GLY A 75 -8.90 -14.65 -4.94
CA GLY A 75 -10.12 -15.31 -4.46
C GLY A 75 -11.14 -14.38 -3.79
N GLY A 76 -10.91 -13.06 -3.81
CA GLY A 76 -12.00 -12.10 -3.73
C GLY A 76 -12.24 -11.41 -2.39
N ASP A 77 -11.84 -11.97 -1.24
CA ASP A 77 -12.11 -11.35 0.07
C ASP A 77 -10.84 -10.95 0.83
N ALA A 78 -10.70 -9.64 1.08
CA ALA A 78 -9.65 -9.03 1.90
C ALA A 78 -10.22 -8.41 3.20
N SER A 79 -11.43 -8.79 3.62
CA SER A 79 -12.07 -8.36 4.87
C SER A 79 -11.17 -8.60 6.09
N GLY A 80 -10.58 -9.79 6.20
CA GLY A 80 -9.67 -10.15 7.29
C GLY A 80 -8.45 -9.24 7.40
N PHE A 81 -7.93 -8.72 6.27
CA PHE A 81 -6.86 -7.72 6.31
C PHE A 81 -7.35 -6.43 6.97
N CYS A 82 -8.55 -5.98 6.63
CA CYS A 82 -9.14 -4.76 7.18
C CYS A 82 -9.48 -4.90 8.67
N GLU A 83 -9.94 -6.08 9.08
CA GLU A 83 -10.37 -6.38 10.44
C GLU A 83 -9.23 -6.70 11.40
N SER A 84 -8.06 -7.05 10.87
CA SER A 84 -6.89 -7.49 11.64
C SER A 84 -6.39 -6.47 12.66
N GLY A 85 -6.59 -5.17 12.38
CA GLY A 85 -5.98 -4.07 13.13
C GLY A 85 -4.62 -3.63 12.58
N ILE A 86 -4.15 -4.23 11.47
CA ILE A 86 -2.92 -3.82 10.79
C ILE A 86 -3.12 -2.43 10.19
N LYS A 87 -2.15 -1.54 10.41
CA LYS A 87 -2.13 -0.17 9.87
C LYS A 87 -1.02 -0.05 8.83
N PRO A 88 -1.32 -0.34 7.55
CA PRO A 88 -0.31 -0.32 6.51
C PRO A 88 0.12 1.12 6.18
N PHE A 89 1.40 1.31 5.88
CA PHE A 89 1.91 2.55 5.29
C PHE A 89 1.53 2.69 3.82
N SER A 90 1.33 1.57 3.12
CA SER A 90 0.97 1.54 1.70
C SER A 90 0.25 0.24 1.34
N ILE A 91 -0.68 0.34 0.38
CA ILE A 91 -1.45 -0.76 -0.18
C ILE A 91 -1.43 -0.64 -1.71
N HIS A 92 -1.20 -1.74 -2.42
CA HIS A 92 -1.17 -1.76 -3.88
C HIS A 92 -2.48 -2.16 -4.57
N HIS A 93 -2.99 -3.37 -4.31
CA HIS A 93 -4.13 -3.93 -5.04
C HIS A 93 -5.48 -3.44 -4.54
N PHE A 94 -5.64 -2.13 -4.37
CA PHE A 94 -6.83 -1.50 -3.78
C PHE A 94 -8.19 -1.81 -4.46
N LYS A 95 -8.18 -2.35 -5.69
CA LYS A 95 -9.35 -2.87 -6.42
C LYS A 95 -8.89 -3.87 -7.48
N GLY A 96 -9.40 -5.10 -7.46
CA GLY A 96 -8.89 -6.16 -8.36
C GLY A 96 -9.89 -7.20 -8.86
N GLY A 97 -11.13 -7.19 -8.37
CA GLY A 97 -12.13 -8.17 -8.76
C GLY A 97 -11.72 -9.60 -8.38
N TRP A 98 -12.06 -10.58 -9.23
CA TRP A 98 -11.77 -12.00 -9.01
C TRP A 98 -10.27 -12.33 -8.87
N LYS A 99 -9.39 -11.55 -9.51
CA LYS A 99 -7.94 -11.84 -9.55
C LYS A 99 -7.25 -11.53 -8.22
N TRP A 100 -7.62 -10.40 -7.61
CA TRP A 100 -7.11 -9.97 -6.31
C TRP A 100 -8.28 -10.03 -5.32
N HIS A 101 -8.79 -8.90 -4.87
CA HIS A 101 -9.99 -8.86 -4.04
C HIS A 101 -11.07 -7.89 -4.55
N THR A 102 -12.28 -8.11 -4.04
CA THR A 102 -13.49 -7.32 -4.30
C THR A 102 -13.71 -6.22 -3.24
N THR A 103 -12.92 -6.23 -2.15
CA THR A 103 -12.98 -5.23 -1.07
C THR A 103 -12.56 -3.84 -1.57
N TYR A 104 -13.34 -2.81 -1.24
CA TYR A 104 -13.13 -1.42 -1.67
C TYR A 104 -12.20 -0.65 -0.72
N LEU A 105 -10.91 -1.00 -0.72
CA LEU A 105 -9.91 -0.41 0.19
C LEU A 105 -9.75 1.11 0.02
N LEU A 106 -10.08 1.65 -1.15
CA LEU A 106 -10.10 3.10 -1.34
C LEU A 106 -11.06 3.84 -0.39
N ASN A 107 -12.13 3.20 0.09
CA ASN A 107 -13.06 3.86 1.00
C ASN A 107 -12.41 4.21 2.35
N THR A 108 -11.37 3.47 2.77
CA THR A 108 -10.65 3.78 4.02
C THR A 108 -9.86 5.08 3.91
N THR A 109 -9.51 5.52 2.70
CA THR A 109 -8.84 6.82 2.49
C THR A 109 -9.75 8.00 2.87
N GLN A 110 -11.08 7.86 2.75
CA GLN A 110 -12.03 8.90 3.19
C GLN A 110 -12.05 9.03 4.72
N ILE A 111 -11.89 7.92 5.43
CA ILE A 111 -11.74 7.92 6.90
C ILE A 111 -10.44 8.63 7.26
N ALA A 112 -9.34 8.25 6.60
CA ALA A 112 -8.03 8.87 6.83
C ALA A 112 -8.07 10.38 6.60
N TYR A 113 -8.80 10.81 5.56
CA TYR A 113 -9.02 12.22 5.27
C TYR A 113 -9.80 12.94 6.39
N THR A 114 -10.75 12.26 7.02
CA THR A 114 -11.65 12.87 8.01
C THR A 114 -11.02 12.99 9.40
N CYS A 115 -10.31 11.97 9.88
CA CYS A 115 -9.77 11.98 11.25
C CYS A 115 -8.29 11.63 11.37
N GLY A 116 -7.57 11.55 10.25
CA GLY A 116 -6.14 11.30 10.20
C GLY A 116 -5.78 9.86 9.81
N GLU A 117 -4.53 9.68 9.41
CA GLU A 117 -4.01 8.43 8.82
C GLU A 117 -4.04 7.23 9.78
N ASP A 118 -4.16 7.47 11.08
CA ASP A 118 -4.21 6.42 12.10
C ASP A 118 -5.63 5.89 12.38
N CYS A 119 -6.66 6.52 11.81
CA CYS A 119 -8.06 6.13 11.97
C CYS A 119 -8.49 4.87 11.22
N PRO A 120 -8.06 4.65 9.95
CA PRO A 120 -8.36 3.40 9.26
C PRO A 120 -7.89 2.18 10.05
N TYR A 121 -8.61 1.06 9.88
CA TYR A 121 -8.26 -0.25 10.44
C TYR A 121 -8.20 -0.30 11.98
N GLN A 122 -8.83 0.65 12.67
CA GLN A 122 -8.89 0.61 14.13
C GLN A 122 -9.79 -0.53 14.65
N ARG A 123 -9.44 -1.02 15.83
CA ARG A 123 -10.21 -1.99 16.60
C ARG A 123 -10.57 -1.37 17.94
N PHE A 124 -11.85 -1.43 18.27
CA PHE A 124 -12.39 -0.96 19.53
C PHE A 124 -12.80 -2.17 20.35
N VAL A 125 -12.42 -2.17 21.63
CA VAL A 125 -12.86 -3.18 22.58
C VAL A 125 -13.92 -2.53 23.45
N THR A 126 -15.10 -3.13 23.51
CA THR A 126 -16.20 -2.64 24.35
C THR A 126 -16.01 -3.11 25.80
N ALA A 127 -16.74 -2.48 26.73
CA ALA A 127 -16.67 -2.82 28.16
C ALA A 127 -17.12 -4.26 28.48
N ASP A 128 -17.90 -4.86 27.59
CA ASP A 128 -18.41 -6.23 27.62
C ASP A 128 -17.59 -7.18 26.72
N ASN A 129 -16.34 -6.82 26.39
CA ASN A 129 -15.36 -7.65 25.67
C ASN A 129 -15.70 -8.00 24.21
N PHE A 130 -16.55 -7.22 23.54
CA PHE A 130 -16.68 -7.32 22.08
C PHE A 130 -15.59 -6.53 21.38
N ILE A 131 -15.17 -7.04 20.22
CA ILE A 131 -14.23 -6.35 19.34
C ILE A 131 -15.01 -5.83 18.14
N ILE A 132 -14.98 -4.52 17.96
CA ILE A 132 -15.51 -3.83 16.79
C ILE A 132 -14.31 -3.43 15.94
N SER A 133 -14.14 -4.08 14.80
CA SER A 133 -13.15 -3.70 13.80
C SER A 133 -13.79 -2.77 12.77
N MET A 134 -13.09 -1.70 12.40
CA MET A 134 -13.45 -0.92 11.23
C MET A 134 -13.15 -1.71 9.96
N ASP A 135 -14.19 -2.36 9.44
CA ASP A 135 -14.17 -2.96 8.11
C ASP A 135 -14.71 -1.98 7.05
N ILE A 136 -14.58 -2.35 5.78
CA ILE A 136 -15.07 -1.54 4.67
C ILE A 136 -16.59 -1.63 4.49
N ALA A 137 -17.27 -2.66 5.00
CA ALA A 137 -18.73 -2.71 4.96
C ALA A 137 -19.37 -1.70 5.94
N SER A 138 -18.75 -1.47 7.09
CA SER A 138 -19.16 -0.46 8.08
C SER A 138 -19.13 0.96 7.52
N LEU A 139 -18.37 1.22 6.45
CA LEU A 139 -18.28 2.53 5.80
C LEU A 139 -19.55 2.93 5.06
N ASN A 140 -20.28 1.98 4.46
CA ASN A 140 -21.55 2.32 3.80
C ASN A 140 -22.59 2.80 4.82
N THR A 141 -22.56 2.26 6.04
CA THR A 141 -23.45 2.66 7.14
C THR A 141 -22.99 3.97 7.79
N LEU A 142 -21.68 4.22 7.92
CA LEU A 142 -21.15 5.47 8.49
C LEU A 142 -21.24 6.67 7.52
N MET A 143 -20.99 6.46 6.22
CA MET A 143 -21.15 7.50 5.19
C MET A 143 -22.62 7.89 4.97
N ALA A 144 -23.57 7.00 5.25
CA ALA A 144 -25.00 7.34 5.22
C ALA A 144 -25.41 8.31 6.35
N LEU A 145 -24.62 8.42 7.42
CA LEU A 145 -24.85 9.35 8.54
C LEU A 145 -24.19 10.72 8.35
N THR A 146 -23.29 10.87 7.37
CA THR A 146 -22.61 12.13 7.08
C THR A 146 -22.77 12.45 5.59
N SER A 147 -23.76 13.30 5.28
CA SER A 147 -24.01 13.79 3.92
C SER A 147 -22.80 14.58 3.39
N VAL A 148 -21.85 13.91 2.74
CA VAL A 148 -20.71 14.56 2.09
C VAL A 148 -20.62 14.07 0.65
N SER A 149 -21.26 14.82 -0.24
CA SER A 149 -21.00 14.72 -1.68
C SER A 149 -19.70 15.47 -1.98
N THR A 150 -18.74 14.85 -2.66
CA THR A 150 -17.68 15.60 -3.32
C THR A 150 -17.46 15.13 -4.74
N ARG A 151 -17.83 16.03 -5.65
CA ARG A 151 -17.56 16.03 -7.08
C ARG A 151 -16.06 16.15 -7.31
N TRP A 152 -15.54 15.29 -8.18
CA TRP A 152 -14.13 15.28 -8.61
C TRP A 152 -13.85 16.51 -9.49
N SER A 153 -12.79 17.27 -9.18
CA SER A 153 -12.24 18.28 -10.09
C SER A 153 -10.72 18.14 -10.12
N GLY A 154 -10.22 17.47 -11.15
CA GLY A 154 -8.79 17.33 -11.40
C GLY A 154 -8.15 18.65 -11.84
N ARG A 155 -6.88 18.81 -11.52
CA ARG A 155 -5.98 19.73 -12.23
C ARG A 155 -4.68 19.01 -12.57
N SER A 156 -4.40 19.03 -13.88
CA SER A 156 -3.21 18.50 -14.53
C SER A 156 -1.96 19.30 -14.14
N ALA A 157 -0.91 18.59 -13.75
CA ALA A 157 0.45 19.12 -13.63
C ALA A 157 1.28 18.60 -14.82
N ARG A 158 2.08 19.50 -15.43
CA ARG A 158 2.88 19.21 -16.62
C ARG A 158 4.08 18.32 -16.27
N ASP A 159 4.27 17.26 -17.05
CA ASP A 159 5.31 16.23 -16.95
C ASP A 159 6.62 16.67 -17.67
N PRO A 160 7.75 16.85 -16.94
CA PRO A 160 9.05 17.19 -17.51
C PRO A 160 9.89 15.99 -17.98
N TRP A 161 9.42 14.73 -17.87
CA TRP A 161 10.26 13.54 -18.08
C TRP A 161 9.83 12.66 -19.26
N ARG A 162 9.44 13.29 -20.37
CA ARG A 162 9.06 12.63 -21.64
C ARG A 162 10.10 11.68 -22.25
N ARG A 163 11.34 11.65 -21.73
CA ARG A 163 12.46 10.85 -22.28
C ARG A 163 12.66 9.47 -21.63
N CYS A 164 11.92 9.13 -20.58
CA CYS A 164 12.08 7.87 -19.86
C CYS A 164 10.84 6.96 -19.94
N ARG A 165 10.04 7.06 -21.01
CA ARG A 165 8.97 6.08 -21.27
C ARG A 165 9.55 4.83 -21.94
N PRO A 166 9.19 3.62 -21.50
CA PRO A 166 9.31 2.43 -22.35
C PRO A 166 8.35 2.56 -23.55
N PRO A 167 8.69 2.04 -24.74
CA PRO A 167 7.74 2.01 -25.85
C PRO A 167 6.55 1.09 -25.48
N GLY A 168 5.33 1.64 -25.54
CA GLY A 168 4.10 0.83 -25.55
C GLY A 168 3.20 0.86 -24.31
N ILE A 169 3.50 1.62 -23.25
CA ILE A 169 2.57 1.82 -22.13
C ILE A 169 1.86 3.16 -22.28
N PHE A 170 0.63 3.12 -22.77
CA PHE A 170 -0.29 4.25 -22.73
C PHE A 170 -0.87 4.35 -21.32
N ALA A 171 -0.76 5.54 -20.71
CA ALA A 171 -1.49 5.85 -19.50
C ALA A 171 -2.99 5.77 -19.83
N ILE A 172 -3.74 5.04 -19.00
CA ILE A 172 -5.20 5.12 -18.98
C ILE A 172 -5.50 6.46 -18.28
N GLU A 173 -6.04 7.42 -19.04
CA GLU A 173 -6.49 8.73 -18.55
C GLU A 173 -7.65 8.61 -17.55
#